data_AF-A0A934DZK2-F1
#
_entry.id   AF-A0A934DZK2-F1
#
_cell.length_a   1.000
_cell.length_b   1.000
_cell.length_c   1.000
_cell.angle_alpha   90.00
_cell.angle_beta   90.00
_cell.angle_gamma   90.00
#
_symmetry.space_group_name_H-M   'P 1'
#
loop_
_entity.id
_entity.type
_entity.pdbx_description
1 polymer ?
#
loop_
_entity_poly.entity_id
_entity_poly.type
_entity_poly.pdbx_seq_one_letter_code
_entity_poly.pdbx_strand_id
1 'polypeptide(L)'
;MKRALVLAVVGGFLGIVTGSLLGPWFLSWYSEPSLPSTFSCTKEIDWAMDRLVKTQLASALIGAIVVGVAGTLIARALRLRAARKAAAGGGAPTQA
;
A
#
# COMPACT_ATOMS: atom_id res chain seq x y z
N MET A 1 -12.85 -14.08 -1.75
CA MET A 1 -12.07 -13.41 -2.82
C MET A 1 -12.43 -11.93 -2.95
N LYS A 2 -13.71 -11.53 -3.11
CA LYS A 2 -14.13 -10.11 -3.24
C LYS A 2 -13.48 -9.15 -2.21
N ARG A 3 -13.47 -9.50 -0.92
CA ARG A 3 -12.84 -8.67 0.14
C ARG A 3 -11.32 -8.51 -0.01
N ALA A 4 -10.62 -9.55 -0.46
CA ALA A 4 -9.17 -9.48 -0.68
C ALA A 4 -8.85 -8.58 -1.88
N LEU A 5 -9.67 -8.64 -2.93
CA LEU A 5 -9.52 -7.80 -4.11
C LEU A 5 -9.78 -6.32 -3.77
N VAL A 6 -10.81 -6.02 -2.97
CA VAL A 6 -11.06 -4.66 -2.47
C VAL A 6 -9.89 -4.16 -1.62
N LEU A 7 -9.34 -4.98 -0.72
CA LEU A 7 -8.18 -4.60 0.09
C LEU A 7 -6.93 -4.35 -0.75
N ALA A 8 -6.72 -5.13 -1.81
CA ALA A 8 -5.61 -4.93 -2.74
C ALA A 8 -5.77 -3.62 -3.54
N VAL A 9 -6.99 -3.32 -4.01
CA VAL A 9 -7.27 -2.05 -4.73
C VAL A 9 -7.08 -0.85 -3.80
N VAL A 10 -7.62 -0.90 -2.58
CA VAL A 10 -7.46 0.17 -1.58
C VAL A 10 -5.99 0.33 -1.20
N GLY A 11 -5.28 -0.79 -1.00
CA GLY A 11 -3.84 -0.80 -0.76
C GLY A 11 -3.04 -0.19 -1.89
N GLY A 12 -3.38 -0.51 -3.13
CA GLY A 12 -2.74 0.05 -4.31
C GLY A 12 -2.98 1.55 -4.42
N PHE A 13 -4.21 2.00 -4.16
CA PHE A 13 -4.54 3.42 -4.16
C PHE A 13 -3.78 4.19 -3.08
N LEU A 14 -3.73 3.65 -1.86
CA LEU A 14 -2.92 4.22 -0.78
C LEU A 14 -1.45 4.27 -1.19
N GLY A 15 -0.92 3.20 -1.77
CA GLY A 15 0.44 3.13 -2.30
C GLY A 15 0.76 4.21 -3.33
N ILE A 16 -0.16 4.46 -4.28
CA ILE A 16 -0.02 5.56 -5.26
C ILE A 16 0.04 6.91 -4.56
N VAL A 17 -0.84 7.15 -3.57
CA VAL A 17 -0.87 8.41 -2.83
C VAL A 17 0.44 8.63 -2.08
N THR A 18 0.93 7.63 -1.32
CA THR A 18 2.22 7.73 -0.63
C THR A 18 3.38 7.85 -1.62
N GLY A 19 3.35 7.13 -2.72
CA GLY A 19 4.36 7.23 -3.79
C GLY A 19 4.37 8.59 -4.47
N SER A 20 3.22 9.24 -4.61
CA SER A 20 3.12 10.59 -5.19
C SER A 20 3.63 11.67 -4.24
N LEU A 21 3.43 11.49 -2.93
CA LEU A 21 3.90 12.42 -1.90
C LEU A 21 5.40 12.25 -1.60
N LEU A 22 5.87 11.00 -1.53
CA LEU A 22 7.24 10.67 -1.17
C LEU A 22 8.16 10.50 -2.38
N GLY A 23 7.62 10.25 -3.57
CA GLY A 23 8.36 10.12 -4.82
C GLY A 23 9.27 11.32 -5.10
N PRO A 24 8.77 12.56 -5.11
CA PRO A 24 9.60 13.74 -5.36
C PRO A 24 10.75 13.88 -4.35
N TRP A 25 10.46 13.62 -3.07
CA TRP A 25 11.46 13.65 -2.00
C TRP A 25 12.52 12.55 -2.16
N PHE A 26 12.10 11.34 -2.52
CA PHE A 26 13.00 10.22 -2.78
C PHE A 26 13.85 10.43 -4.03
N LEU A 27 13.27 10.98 -5.12
CA LEU A 27 14.02 11.36 -6.31
C LEU A 27 15.04 12.46 -6.01
N SER A 28 14.66 13.46 -5.21
CA SER A 28 15.56 14.53 -4.75
C SER A 28 16.73 14.02 -3.91
N TRP A 29 16.54 12.95 -3.14
CA TRP A 29 17.59 12.36 -2.30
C TRP A 29 18.47 11.36 -3.08
N TYR A 30 17.87 10.57 -3.96
CA TYR A 30 18.53 9.45 -4.64
C TYR A 30 19.13 9.83 -5.99
N SER A 31 18.66 10.91 -6.62
CA SER A 31 19.16 11.37 -7.91
C SER A 31 19.86 12.69 -7.75
N GLU A 32 21.19 12.67 -7.71
CA GLU A 32 21.96 13.86 -8.02
C GLU A 32 21.60 14.33 -9.44
N PRO A 33 21.48 15.65 -9.67
CA PRO A 33 21.13 16.19 -10.97
C PRO A 33 22.17 15.76 -12.00
N SER A 34 21.81 14.80 -12.85
CA SER A 34 22.65 14.41 -13.97
C SER A 34 22.54 15.50 -15.02
N LEU A 35 23.53 16.40 -15.02
CA LEU A 35 23.96 17.31 -16.09
C LEU A 35 23.60 18.79 -15.91
N PRO A 36 24.55 19.68 -16.25
CA PRO A 36 24.38 21.12 -16.17
C PRO A 36 23.26 21.58 -17.10
N SER A 37 22.41 22.41 -16.53
CA SER A 37 21.26 23.07 -17.14
C SER A 37 21.65 23.88 -18.37
N THR A 38 21.59 23.30 -19.57
CA THR A 38 21.61 24.11 -20.79
C THR A 38 20.92 23.38 -21.96
N PHE A 39 19.75 23.89 -22.38
CA PHE A 39 19.10 23.74 -23.70
C PHE A 39 17.86 22.86 -23.92
N SER A 40 17.33 22.06 -22.98
CA SER A 40 15.99 21.45 -23.19
C SER A 40 15.26 21.08 -21.90
N CYS A 41 14.39 21.96 -21.42
CA CYS A 41 13.49 21.67 -20.28
C CYS A 41 12.57 20.47 -20.54
N THR A 42 12.18 20.21 -21.79
CA THR A 42 11.26 19.11 -22.12
C THR A 42 11.86 17.74 -21.81
N LYS A 43 13.16 17.53 -22.12
CA LYS A 43 13.83 16.25 -21.84
C LYS A 43 13.98 15.98 -20.35
N GLU A 44 14.25 17.02 -19.56
CA GLU A 44 14.35 16.90 -18.11
C GLU A 44 12.98 16.61 -17.48
N ILE A 45 11.92 17.25 -17.98
CA ILE A 45 10.56 16.98 -17.52
C ILE A 45 10.14 15.54 -17.86
N ASP A 46 10.38 15.08 -19.09
CA ASP A 46 10.05 13.72 -19.51
C ASP A 46 10.80 12.67 -18.67
N TRP A 47 12.08 12.92 -18.38
CA TRP A 47 12.89 12.03 -17.55
C TRP A 47 12.39 11.99 -16.09
N ALA A 48 12.05 13.15 -15.53
CA ALA A 48 11.50 13.24 -14.18
C ALA A 48 10.13 12.54 -14.09
N MET A 49 9.27 12.73 -15.10
CA MET A 49 7.96 12.08 -15.19
C MET A 49 8.04 10.57 -15.31
N ASP A 50 8.94 10.04 -16.17
CA ASP A 50 9.14 8.59 -16.31
C ASP A 50 9.54 7.95 -14.97
N ARG A 51 10.44 8.59 -14.21
CA ARG A 51 10.83 8.10 -12.88
C ARG A 51 9.73 8.26 -11.84
N LEU A 52 8.97 9.34 -11.87
CA LEU A 52 7.81 9.51 -10.99
C LEU A 52 6.78 8.41 -11.22
N VAL A 53 6.44 8.11 -12.47
CA VAL A 53 5.47 7.07 -12.82
C VAL A 53 5.97 5.69 -12.36
N LYS A 54 7.26 5.37 -12.56
CA LYS A 54 7.84 4.10 -12.09
C LYS A 54 7.79 3.97 -10.57
N THR A 55 8.07 5.05 -9.83
CA THR A 55 8.01 5.05 -8.37
C THR A 55 6.57 4.94 -7.85
N GLN A 56 5.61 5.60 -8.50
CA GLN A 56 4.18 5.45 -8.23
C GLN A 56 3.68 4.02 -8.50
N LEU A 57 4.14 3.39 -9.59
CA LEU A 57 3.77 2.01 -9.92
C LEU A 57 4.33 1.01 -8.89
N ALA A 58 5.60 1.19 -8.49
CA ALA A 58 6.24 0.35 -7.49
C ALA A 58 5.56 0.47 -6.12
N SER A 59 5.27 1.70 -5.69
CA SER A 59 4.57 1.97 -4.43
C SER A 59 3.12 1.49 -4.44
N ALA A 60 2.42 1.57 -5.58
CA ALA A 60 1.11 0.96 -5.76
C ALA A 60 1.14 -0.56 -5.55
N LEU A 61 2.09 -1.26 -6.17
CA LEU A 61 2.25 -2.70 -6.02
C LEU A 61 2.56 -3.08 -4.58
N ILE A 62 3.49 -2.38 -3.93
CA ILE A 62 3.85 -2.60 -2.53
C ILE A 62 2.62 -2.38 -1.63
N GLY A 63 1.91 -1.26 -1.80
CA GLY A 63 0.71 -0.94 -1.05
C GLY A 63 -0.39 -2.00 -1.21
N ALA A 64 -0.62 -2.46 -2.45
CA ALA A 64 -1.61 -3.50 -2.74
C ALA A 64 -1.27 -4.83 -2.06
N ILE A 65 0.00 -5.24 -2.09
CA ILE A 65 0.47 -6.47 -1.44
C ILE A 65 0.36 -6.34 0.07
N VAL A 66 0.90 -5.27 0.66
CA VAL A 66 0.94 -5.08 2.11
C VAL A 66 -0.47 -5.03 2.70
N VAL A 67 -1.35 -4.19 2.16
CA VAL A 67 -2.73 -4.05 2.67
C VAL A 67 -3.58 -5.28 2.33
N GLY A 68 -3.39 -5.88 1.15
CA GLY A 68 -4.07 -7.11 0.76
C GLY A 68 -3.73 -8.29 1.69
N VAL A 69 -2.44 -8.52 1.95
CA VAL A 69 -1.97 -9.61 2.82
C VAL A 69 -2.29 -9.30 4.29
N ALA A 70 -1.92 -8.12 4.80
CA ALA A 70 -2.17 -7.77 6.20
C ALA A 70 -3.68 -7.75 6.50
N GLY A 71 -4.49 -7.15 5.62
CA GLY A 71 -5.94 -7.08 5.79
C GLY A 71 -6.61 -8.45 5.78
N THR A 72 -6.13 -9.39 4.96
CA THR A 72 -6.66 -10.77 4.96
C THR A 72 -6.24 -11.56 6.20
N LEU A 73 -5.01 -11.40 6.66
CA LEU A 73 -4.52 -12.03 7.90
C LEU A 73 -5.26 -11.50 9.13
N ILE A 74 -5.44 -10.18 9.24
CA ILE A 74 -6.19 -9.55 10.33
C ILE A 74 -7.65 -9.99 10.31
N ALA A 75 -8.31 -9.98 9.15
CA ALA A 75 -9.68 -10.46 9.04
C ALA A 75 -9.82 -11.93 9.46
N ARG A 76 -8.84 -12.77 9.15
CA ARG A 76 -8.81 -14.18 9.59
C ARG A 76 -8.60 -14.28 11.10
N ALA A 77 -7.67 -13.52 11.66
CA ALA A 77 -7.41 -13.49 13.10
C ALA A 77 -8.63 -13.00 13.91
N LEU A 78 -9.32 -11.96 13.43
CA LEU A 78 -10.53 -11.44 14.08
C LEU A 78 -11.68 -12.45 14.05
N ARG A 79 -11.86 -13.18 12.93
CA ARG A 79 -12.85 -14.26 12.85
C ARG A 79 -12.55 -15.40 13.81
N LEU A 80 -11.28 -15.80 13.93
CA LEU A 80 -10.86 -16.82 14.89
C LEU A 80 -11.07 -16.36 16.34
N ARG A 81 -10.78 -15.09 16.64
CA ARG A 81 -11.05 -14.50 17.97
C ARG A 81 -12.54 -14.45 18.28
N ALA A 82 -13.38 -14.05 17.32
CA ALA A 82 -14.83 -14.03 17.49
C ALA A 82 -15.40 -15.45 17.73
N ALA A 83 -14.94 -16.45 16.96
CA ALA A 83 -15.33 -17.84 17.16
C ALA A 83 -14.91 -18.38 18.54
N ARG A 84 -13.70 -18.06 19.01
CA ARG A 84 -13.24 -18.42 20.37
C ARG A 84 -14.09 -17.75 21.46
N LYS A 85 -14.46 -16.48 21.27
CA LYS A 85 -15.29 -15.75 22.24
C LYS A 85 -16.72 -16.31 22.30
N ALA A 86 -17.28 -16.73 21.16
CA ALA A 86 -18.56 -17.42 21.10
C ALA A 86 -18.51 -18.80 21.79
N ALA A 87 -17.44 -19.57 21.57
CA ALA A 87 -17.24 -20.85 22.25
C ALA A 87 -17.05 -20.69 23.77
N ALA A 88 -16.38 -19.62 24.22
CA ALA A 88 -16.21 -19.32 25.63
C ALA A 88 -17.50 -18.78 26.30
N GLY A 89 -18.36 -18.09 25.54
CA GLY A 89 -19.63 -17.55 26.03
C GLY A 89 -20.80 -18.54 26.05
N GLY A 90 -20.74 -19.63 25.28
CA GLY A 90 -21.77 -20.68 25.24
C GLY A 90 -21.67 -21.74 26.33
N GLY A 91 -20.73 -21.60 27.28
CA GLY A 91 -20.38 -22.62 28.28
C GLY A 91 -20.71 -22.26 29.73
N ALA A 92 -21.65 -21.34 29.99
CA ALA A 92 -22.20 -21.18 31.34
C ALA A 92 -23.47 -22.06 31.47
N PRO A 93 -23.37 -23.30 31.99
CA PRO A 93 -24.56 -24.01 32.42
C PRO A 93 -25.17 -23.22 33.58
N THR A 94 -26.31 -22.58 33.34
CA THR A 94 -27.25 -22.22 34.40
C THR A 94 -27.75 -23.52 35.02
N GLN A 95 -27.05 -24.00 36.04
CA GLN A 95 -27.67 -24.78 37.11
C GLN A 95 -28.17 -23.79 38.16
N ALA A 96 -29.47 -23.59 38.21
CA ALA A 96 -30.23 -23.20 39.39
C ALA A 96 -31.68 -23.67 39.18
#